data_AF-A0A535CD55-F1
#
_entry.id   AF-A0A535CD55-F1
#
_cell.length_a   1.000
_cell.length_b   1.000
_cell.length_c   1.000
_cell.angle_alpha   90.00
_cell.angle_beta   90.00
_cell.angle_gamma   90.00
#
_symmetry.space_group_name_H-M   'P 1'
#
loop_
_entity.id
_entity.type
_entity.pdbx_description
1 polymer ?
#
loop_
_entity_poly.entity_id
_entity_poly.type
_entity_poly.pdbx_seq_one_letter_code
_entity_poly.pdbx_strand_id
1 'polypeptide(L)'
;MGIEATRRRSNFLWTVLTYLLVFFLVFPVLWMVISGFKTEISAISIPPTLFFQPTLDQFMLAFNGGFGAYFINSVLASLVSTAIA
;
A
#
# COMPACT_ATOMS: atom_id res chain seq x y z
N MET A 1 -0.14 12.90 -43.69
CA MET A 1 0.88 12.57 -42.67
C MET A 1 0.79 13.36 -41.36
N GLY A 2 -0.05 14.40 -41.21
CA GLY A 2 -0.10 15.21 -39.97
C GLY A 2 -0.99 14.71 -38.83
N ILE A 3 -1.91 13.76 -39.07
CA ILE A 3 -2.96 13.39 -38.11
C ILE A 3 -2.50 12.29 -37.13
N GLU A 4 -1.53 11.46 -37.53
CA GLU A 4 -1.02 10.36 -36.70
C GLU A 4 -0.09 10.84 -35.58
N ALA A 5 0.69 11.88 -35.84
CA ALA A 5 1.64 12.43 -34.86
C ALA A 5 0.92 13.04 -33.64
N THR A 6 -0.17 13.78 -33.87
CA THR A 6 -1.00 14.39 -32.82
C THR A 6 -1.71 13.33 -31.97
N ARG A 7 -2.19 12.25 -32.59
CA ARG A 7 -2.84 11.12 -31.90
C ARG A 7 -1.85 10.33 -31.04
N ARG A 8 -0.64 10.04 -31.53
CA ARG A 8 0.41 9.36 -30.75
C ARG A 8 0.85 10.16 -29.52
N ARG A 9 1.01 11.47 -29.65
CA ARG A 9 1.41 12.36 -28.54
C ARG A 9 0.30 12.48 -27.49
N SER A 10 -0.95 12.60 -27.93
CA SER A 10 -2.12 12.57 -27.03
C SER A 10 -2.23 11.25 -26.26
N ASN A 11 -2.05 10.11 -26.94
CA ASN A 11 -2.11 8.80 -26.29
C ASN A 11 -0.99 8.62 -25.24
N PHE A 12 0.22 9.13 -25.50
CA PHE A 12 1.31 9.08 -24.53
C PHE A 12 1.01 9.92 -23.28
N LEU A 13 0.47 11.13 -23.45
CA LEU A 13 0.08 11.99 -22.33
C LEU A 13 -0.99 11.33 -21.45
N TRP A 14 -2.01 10.74 -22.07
CA TRP A 14 -3.04 10.00 -21.34
C TRP A 14 -2.47 8.80 -20.60
N THR A 15 -1.57 8.05 -21.24
CA THR A 15 -0.91 6.89 -20.62
C THR A 15 -0.13 7.32 -19.36
N VAL A 16 0.70 8.37 -19.46
CA VAL A 16 1.47 8.90 -18.32
C VAL A 16 0.55 9.41 -17.21
N LEU A 17 -0.51 10.14 -17.55
CA LEU A 17 -1.49 10.63 -16.57
C LEU A 17 -2.17 9.48 -15.82
N THR A 18 -2.58 8.43 -16.53
CA THR A 18 -3.18 7.24 -15.91
C THR A 18 -2.19 6.57 -14.96
N TYR A 19 -0.94 6.36 -15.36
CA TYR A 19 0.07 5.77 -14.47
C TYR A 19 0.37 6.62 -13.24
N LEU A 20 0.43 7.95 -13.39
CA LEU A 20 0.61 8.86 -12.25
C LEU A 20 -0.57 8.76 -11.29
N LEU A 21 -1.81 8.77 -11.80
CA LEU A 21 -3.01 8.66 -10.99
C LEU A 21 -3.04 7.33 -10.21
N VAL A 22 -2.76 6.21 -10.91
CA VAL A 22 -2.65 4.89 -10.28
C VAL A 22 -1.54 4.88 -9.22
N PHE A 23 -0.38 5.47 -9.52
CA PHE A 23 0.71 5.58 -8.56
C PHE A 23 0.28 6.34 -7.30
N PHE A 24 -0.38 7.49 -7.43
CA PHE A 24 -0.86 8.25 -6.26
C PHE A 24 -1.90 7.48 -5.43
N LEU A 25 -2.75 6.66 -6.07
CA LEU A 25 -3.71 5.80 -5.36
C LEU A 25 -3.01 4.68 -4.59
N VAL A 26 -1.98 4.07 -5.17
CA VAL A 26 -1.25 2.94 -4.56
C VAL A 26 -0.15 3.41 -3.60
N PHE A 27 0.36 4.63 -3.79
CA PHE A 27 1.41 5.23 -2.98
C PHE A 27 1.17 5.14 -1.46
N PRO A 28 -0.01 5.49 -0.90
CA PRO A 28 -0.25 5.36 0.54
C PRO A 28 -0.15 3.91 1.03
N VAL A 29 -0.60 2.93 0.22
CA VAL A 29 -0.48 1.50 0.55
C VAL A 29 0.98 1.06 0.48
N LEU A 30 1.71 1.47 -0.56
CA LEU A 30 3.14 1.22 -0.70
C LEU A 30 3.91 1.81 0.49
N TRP A 31 3.58 3.03 0.90
CA TRP A 31 4.18 3.69 2.05
C TRP A 31 3.90 2.94 3.36
N MET A 32 2.64 2.49 3.56
CA MET A 32 2.26 1.67 4.70
C MET A 32 3.08 0.37 4.78
N VAL A 33 3.25 -0.32 3.66
CA VAL A 33 4.07 -1.55 3.59
C VAL A 33 5.53 -1.25 3.96
N ILE A 34 6.14 -0.22 3.36
CA ILE A 34 7.52 0.19 3.67
C ILE A 34 7.67 0.53 5.15
N SER A 35 6.72 1.29 5.73
CA SER A 35 6.76 1.65 7.15
C SER A 35 6.59 0.45 8.08
N GLY A 36 5.88 -0.60 7.66
CA GLY A 36 5.72 -1.82 8.46
C GLY A 36 7.03 -2.56 8.71
N PHE A 37 8.03 -2.39 7.85
CA PHE A 37 9.37 -2.96 8.02
C PHE A 37 10.34 -2.03 8.75
N LYS A 38 9.90 -0.86 9.20
CA LYS A 38 10.72 0.08 9.98
C LYS A 38 10.56 -0.20 11.47
N THR A 39 11.56 0.24 12.26
CA THR A 39 11.40 0.32 13.71
C THR A 39 10.35 1.37 14.07
N GLU A 40 9.72 1.23 15.25
CA GLU A 40 8.69 2.15 15.74
C GLU A 40 9.12 3.62 15.65
N ILE A 41 10.35 3.91 16.12
CA ILE A 41 10.93 5.27 16.09
C ILE A 41 11.13 5.77 14.64
N SER A 42 11.57 4.91 13.73
CA SER A 42 11.83 5.28 12.34
C SER A 42 10.56 5.42 11.49
N ALA A 43 9.48 4.75 11.90
CA ALA A 43 8.19 4.84 11.22
C ALA A 43 7.51 6.20 11.45
N ILE A 44 7.73 6.82 12.62
CA ILE A 44 7.16 8.12 13.00
C ILE A 44 8.14 9.30 12.87
N SER A 45 9.37 9.06 12.42
CA SER A 45 10.42 10.08 12.37
C SER A 45 10.12 11.18 11.36
N ILE A 46 10.43 12.43 11.73
CA ILE A 46 10.37 13.61 10.85
C ILE A 46 11.78 14.20 10.77
N PRO A 47 12.45 14.25 9.58
CA PRO A 47 11.99 13.82 8.26
C PRO A 47 11.89 12.28 8.09
N PRO A 48 11.10 11.77 7.14
CA PRO A 48 10.95 10.33 6.93
C PRO A 48 12.25 9.70 6.41
N THR A 49 12.67 8.61 7.04
CA THR A 49 13.84 7.83 6.63
C THR A 49 13.55 7.03 5.35
N LEU A 50 14.31 7.24 4.28
CA LEU A 50 14.17 6.47 3.04
C LEU A 50 15.05 5.22 3.02
N PHE A 51 16.20 5.28 3.70
CA PHE A 51 17.13 4.17 3.87
C PHE A 51 17.06 3.67 5.31
N PHE A 52 16.71 2.41 5.49
CA PHE A 52 16.58 1.77 6.80
C PHE A 52 16.94 0.28 6.68
N GLN A 53 17.23 -0.35 7.81
CA GLN A 53 17.40 -1.80 7.88
C GLN A 53 16.02 -2.43 8.10
N PRO A 54 15.49 -3.25 7.17
CA PRO A 54 14.19 -3.89 7.33
C PRO A 54 14.19 -4.83 8.54
N THR A 55 13.16 -4.75 9.38
CA THR A 55 12.98 -5.67 10.52
C THR A 55 11.57 -6.26 10.54
N LEU A 56 11.42 -7.38 11.25
CA LEU A 56 10.14 -8.06 11.45
C LEU A 56 9.63 -7.95 12.90
N ASP A 57 10.34 -7.21 13.75
CA ASP A 57 10.09 -7.17 15.19
C ASP A 57 8.68 -6.67 15.50
N GLN A 58 8.20 -5.67 14.74
CA GLN A 58 6.86 -5.10 14.91
C GLN A 58 5.76 -6.07 14.50
N PHE A 59 5.98 -6.87 13.45
CA PHE A 59 5.05 -7.94 13.08
C PHE A 59 4.98 -9.01 14.16
N MET A 60 6.14 -9.46 14.67
CA MET A 60 6.19 -10.43 15.77
C MET A 60 5.52 -9.90 17.03
N LEU A 61 5.74 -8.63 17.37
CA LEU A 61 5.09 -7.96 18.49
C LEU A 61 3.57 -7.93 18.32
N ALA A 62 3.06 -7.63 17.12
CA ALA A 62 1.63 -7.65 16.85
C ALA A 62 1.03 -9.07 16.98
N PHE A 63 1.66 -10.08 16.38
CA PHE A 63 1.19 -11.48 16.47
C PHE A 63 1.20 -12.00 17.91
N ASN A 64 2.28 -11.73 18.66
CA ASN A 64 2.38 -12.10 20.07
C ASN A 64 1.43 -11.28 20.96
N GLY A 65 1.05 -10.06 20.54
CA GLY A 65 0.09 -9.19 21.20
C GLY A 65 -1.39 -9.56 21.01
N GLY A 66 -1.68 -10.74 20.43
CA GLY A 66 -3.05 -11.24 20.26
C GLY A 66 -3.73 -10.82 18.95
N PHE A 67 -3.01 -10.20 18.01
CA PHE A 67 -3.54 -9.83 16.68
C PHE A 67 -4.23 -11.00 15.97
N GLY A 68 -3.70 -12.23 16.11
CA GLY A 68 -4.24 -13.42 15.46
C GLY A 68 -5.72 -13.69 15.81
N ALA A 69 -6.13 -13.47 17.06
CA ALA A 69 -7.51 -13.66 17.47
C ALA A 69 -8.45 -12.63 16.80
N TYR A 70 -8.05 -11.36 16.77
CA TYR A 70 -8.81 -10.30 16.10
C TYR A 70 -8.91 -10.51 14.58
N PHE A 71 -7.83 -10.99 13.97
CA PHE A 71 -7.80 -11.35 12.56
C PHE A 71 -8.82 -12.46 12.25
N ILE A 72 -8.81 -13.55 13.03
CA ILE A 72 -9.76 -14.66 12.85
C ILE A 72 -11.20 -14.19 13.06
N ASN A 73 -11.48 -13.39 14.09
CA ASN A 73 -12.83 -12.85 14.33
C ASN A 73 -13.33 -12.05 13.14
N SER A 74 -12.47 -11.24 12.52
CA SER A 74 -12.82 -10.41 11.36
C SER A 74 -13.04 -11.24 10.10
N VAL A 75 -12.19 -12.26 9.87
CA VAL A 75 -12.34 -13.19 8.75
C VAL A 75 -13.65 -13.97 8.87
N LEU A 76 -13.94 -14.54 10.05
CA LEU A 76 -15.20 -15.25 10.29
C LEU A 76 -16.41 -14.32 10.14
N ALA A 77 -16.36 -13.12 10.70
CA ALA A 77 -17.45 -12.15 10.57
C ALA A 77 -17.75 -11.79 9.11
N SER A 78 -16.71 -11.51 8.32
CA SER A 78 -16.87 -11.17 6.89
C SER A 78 -17.39 -12.36 6.06
N LEU A 79 -16.88 -13.58 6.30
CA LEU A 79 -17.32 -14.79 5.60
C LEU A 79 -18.75 -15.18 5.96
N VAL A 80 -19.09 -15.19 7.26
CA VAL A 80 -20.46 -15.50 7.72
C VAL A 80 -21.43 -14.45 7.19
N SER A 81 -21.08 -13.15 7.23
CA SER A 81 -21.90 -12.09 6.65
C SER A 81 -22.10 -12.31 5.15
N THR A 82 -21.05 -12.66 4.41
CA THR A 82 -21.13 -12.87 2.94
C THR A 82 -21.93 -14.12 2.60
N ALA A 83 -21.87 -15.16 3.42
CA ALA A 83 -22.61 -16.39 3.21
C ALA A 83 -24.12 -16.23 3.47
N ILE A 84 -24.51 -15.29 4.35
CA ILE A 84 -25.91 -15.01 4.69
C ILE A 84 -26.52 -13.89 3.83
N ALA A 85 -25.71 -12.95 3.34
CA ALA A 85 -26.14 -11.79 2.53
C ALA A 85 -26.75 -12.19 1.19
#